data_AF-A0A6P3XML0-F1
#
_entry.id   AF-A0A6P3XML0-F1
#
_cell.length_a   1.000
_cell.length_b   1.000
_cell.length_c   1.000
_cell.angle_alpha   90.00
_cell.angle_beta   90.00
_cell.angle_gamma   90.00
#
_symmetry.space_group_name_H-M   'P 1'
#
loop_
_entity.id
_entity.type
_entity.pdbx_description
1 polymer ?
#
loop_
_entity_poly.entity_id
_entity_poly.type
_entity_poly.pdbx_seq_one_letter_code
_entity_poly.pdbx_strand_id
1 'polypeptide(L)'
;MDLPQTPEDIEDVVDAFDYSYADVWGDYDDYGIYMGEEEREEEEVTEVDVTEQITKVEVEKIDELVAKVEEEEEKPRRLILTPVRRKVVTTESEETLVTPEEEVSVTSYETTTESSVHPCLRDIDISDSKLKLVDPYTVYPIPPDPGLIPAFWVLYDRPPTYHDDFGRKYYDATKRTGVRPIESLRHMLVTDEVNLCYCGLESRAMKAICEGLSGNTFVRKVDLKDNRLSEEACGHLNKMLLENNAITSLSLSACRIGANGARKLYNAISTSTTLKSLDLSDCDIGNEGFEHVASALSDSPALESVNLSGNRLDESCAENLRDMLLRNVQLKDLDLSWNSLYSAETWKALVNGLTKNETLLSLNLSWNGLQSECVRYLCQLLLQSRNIEKLNLNRNNLTEEDAVHIASALAKNNTLQKLYLSNNPLKAQGALVLVQAMKPRDVVLRLLDLENVWAKKDILPELERIKVLKPGVVVRLGGILSNYKLVGPNERKILLKRAKHEAMMPKRKKQQRDFGQFVISLQDSDIFRQRFKSLIRKFRLKLSETLVEELMRVFEGKKKNTVDQQLLKSCYLEEYPETILSMLKKKGIK
;
A
#
# COMPACT_ATOMS: atom_id res chain seq x y z
N MET A 1 -64.33 43.44 -24.58
CA MET A 1 -64.35 42.22 -23.74
C MET A 1 -64.61 41.06 -24.66
N ASP A 2 -63.55 40.40 -25.10
CA ASP A 2 -63.46 40.01 -26.51
C ASP A 2 -63.34 38.49 -26.67
N LEU A 3 -64.46 37.90 -27.10
CA LEU A 3 -64.62 37.02 -28.28
C LEU A 3 -63.40 36.21 -28.81
N PRO A 4 -63.63 35.02 -29.42
CA PRO A 4 -64.47 33.87 -29.00
C PRO A 4 -63.85 32.49 -29.43
N GLN A 5 -64.71 31.47 -29.60
CA GLN A 5 -64.60 30.23 -30.43
C GLN A 5 -64.37 28.87 -29.71
N THR A 6 -64.70 27.80 -30.45
CA THR A 6 -65.15 26.48 -29.96
C THR A 6 -64.37 25.32 -30.65
N PRO A 7 -64.87 24.09 -30.94
CA PRO A 7 -64.19 22.85 -30.51
C PRO A 7 -63.77 21.93 -31.69
N GLU A 8 -63.97 20.60 -31.57
CA GLU A 8 -63.92 19.56 -32.62
C GLU A 8 -62.49 19.11 -33.08
N ASP A 9 -62.17 17.82 -33.35
CA ASP A 9 -62.95 16.58 -33.19
C ASP A 9 -62.16 15.23 -33.36
N ILE A 10 -62.87 14.10 -33.13
CA ILE A 10 -62.72 12.73 -33.73
C ILE A 10 -61.73 11.68 -33.15
N GLU A 11 -62.18 10.41 -33.18
CA GLU A 11 -61.57 9.15 -32.66
C GLU A 11 -61.14 8.17 -33.81
N ASP A 12 -61.06 6.85 -33.51
CA ASP A 12 -60.96 5.67 -34.42
C ASP A 12 -59.63 5.33 -35.16
N VAL A 13 -59.23 4.08 -35.50
CA VAL A 13 -59.53 2.64 -35.11
C VAL A 13 -58.59 1.73 -35.98
N VAL A 14 -58.04 0.51 -35.73
CA VAL A 14 -57.95 -0.53 -34.66
C VAL A 14 -56.64 -1.36 -34.83
N ASP A 15 -56.16 -2.02 -33.76
CA ASP A 15 -55.34 -3.27 -33.67
C ASP A 15 -53.98 -3.39 -34.45
N ALA A 16 -53.08 -4.36 -34.24
CA ALA A 16 -53.09 -5.64 -33.48
C ALA A 16 -51.67 -6.13 -33.09
N PHE A 17 -51.53 -6.92 -32.00
CA PHE A 17 -50.38 -7.82 -31.63
C PHE A 17 -48.96 -7.18 -31.50
N ASP A 18 -47.97 -7.63 -30.71
CA ASP A 18 -47.86 -8.30 -29.38
C ASP A 18 -46.35 -8.13 -28.95
N TYR A 19 -45.75 -8.60 -27.83
CA TYR A 19 -46.13 -9.50 -26.74
C TYR A 19 -45.29 -9.17 -25.47
N SER A 20 -45.87 -9.36 -24.28
CA SER A 20 -45.34 -9.84 -22.96
C SER A 20 -43.84 -9.84 -22.59
N TYR A 21 -43.40 -9.73 -21.32
CA TYR A 21 -43.93 -9.41 -19.96
C TYR A 21 -42.62 -9.13 -19.10
N ALA A 22 -42.51 -8.31 -18.05
CA ALA A 22 -43.34 -8.05 -16.87
C ALA A 22 -43.41 -9.26 -15.89
N ASP A 23 -43.36 -9.15 -14.55
CA ASP A 23 -43.01 -7.98 -13.72
C ASP A 23 -42.67 -8.37 -12.25
N VAL A 24 -42.29 -7.36 -11.45
CA VAL A 24 -42.58 -7.14 -10.00
C VAL A 24 -42.40 -8.29 -8.97
N TRP A 25 -41.69 -7.95 -7.88
CA TRP A 25 -42.20 -8.11 -6.51
C TRP A 25 -41.97 -6.79 -5.73
N GLY A 26 -42.82 -6.50 -4.74
CA GLY A 26 -42.83 -5.26 -3.96
C GLY A 26 -43.15 -5.47 -2.48
N ASP A 27 -43.13 -4.39 -1.71
CA ASP A 27 -43.12 -4.38 -0.24
C ASP A 27 -44.46 -4.75 0.43
N TYR A 28 -44.43 -5.12 1.72
CA TYR A 28 -45.09 -4.38 2.82
C TYR A 28 -44.77 -4.98 4.22
N ASP A 29 -45.03 -4.22 5.28
CA ASP A 29 -44.54 -4.44 6.65
C ASP A 29 -45.55 -5.08 7.66
N ASP A 30 -44.98 -5.53 8.79
CA ASP A 30 -45.39 -5.20 10.18
C ASP A 30 -46.00 -6.27 11.15
N TYR A 31 -45.81 -5.99 12.46
CA TYR A 31 -46.03 -6.74 13.73
C TYR A 31 -46.85 -8.05 13.83
N GLY A 32 -46.32 -8.97 14.66
CA GLY A 32 -47.11 -9.97 15.40
C GLY A 32 -46.29 -10.83 16.40
N ILE A 33 -46.61 -10.81 17.69
CA ILE A 33 -46.02 -11.67 18.74
C ILE A 33 -47.12 -12.56 19.34
N TYR A 34 -46.87 -13.87 19.53
CA TYR A 34 -47.20 -14.62 20.78
C TYR A 34 -46.59 -16.03 20.79
N MET A 35 -46.39 -16.59 21.99
CA MET A 35 -45.91 -17.95 22.25
C MET A 35 -47.08 -18.93 22.43
N GLY A 36 -46.90 -20.21 22.09
CA GLY A 36 -47.81 -21.31 22.42
C GLY A 36 -47.23 -22.67 22.05
N GLU A 37 -47.26 -23.62 22.99
CA GLU A 37 -46.85 -25.03 22.81
C GLU A 37 -48.11 -25.89 22.56
N GLU A 38 -48.00 -26.99 21.80
CA GLU A 38 -48.45 -28.34 22.20
C GLU A 38 -48.14 -29.42 21.14
N GLU A 39 -48.28 -30.69 21.53
CA GLU A 39 -47.90 -31.90 20.78
C GLU A 39 -49.09 -32.55 20.04
N ARG A 40 -48.88 -33.21 18.86
CA ARG A 40 -49.00 -34.69 18.68
C ARG A 40 -49.13 -35.22 17.24
N GLU A 41 -48.58 -36.43 17.09
CA GLU A 41 -49.07 -37.61 16.34
C GLU A 41 -49.41 -37.48 14.84
N GLU A 42 -48.38 -37.76 14.04
CA GLU A 42 -48.34 -38.74 12.93
C GLU A 42 -49.65 -39.41 12.46
N GLU A 43 -50.00 -39.22 11.18
CA GLU A 43 -50.53 -40.27 10.31
C GLU A 43 -49.80 -40.22 8.95
N GLU A 44 -49.45 -41.38 8.37
CA GLU A 44 -48.70 -41.48 7.11
C GLU A 44 -49.56 -41.24 5.86
N VAL A 45 -49.06 -40.45 4.91
CA VAL A 45 -49.40 -40.60 3.49
C VAL A 45 -48.11 -40.53 2.67
N THR A 46 -47.83 -41.58 1.90
CA THR A 46 -46.59 -41.73 1.13
C THR A 46 -46.66 -41.07 -0.24
N GLU A 47 -45.69 -40.20 -0.56
CA GLU A 47 -45.21 -40.01 -1.93
C GLU A 47 -43.70 -40.28 -1.99
N VAL A 48 -43.22 -40.76 -3.13
CA VAL A 48 -41.88 -41.38 -3.26
C VAL A 48 -40.87 -40.38 -3.80
N ASP A 49 -39.84 -40.07 -3.00
CA ASP A 49 -38.71 -39.27 -3.47
C ASP A 49 -37.80 -40.10 -4.41
N VAL A 50 -37.50 -39.52 -5.57
CA VAL A 50 -36.69 -40.13 -6.64
C VAL A 50 -35.23 -39.64 -6.61
N THR A 51 -34.91 -38.64 -5.77
CA THR A 51 -33.61 -37.95 -5.79
C THR A 51 -32.48 -38.68 -5.08
N GLU A 52 -32.75 -39.47 -4.02
CA GLU A 52 -31.71 -40.17 -3.25
C GLU A 52 -31.01 -41.33 -4.00
N GLN A 53 -31.62 -41.90 -5.05
CA GLN A 53 -31.01 -43.04 -5.77
C GLN A 53 -29.92 -42.63 -6.76
N ILE A 54 -29.88 -41.36 -7.17
CA ILE A 54 -28.92 -40.87 -8.17
C ILE A 54 -27.52 -40.71 -7.55
N THR A 55 -27.44 -40.16 -6.34
CA THR A 55 -26.17 -39.81 -5.68
C THR A 55 -25.31 -41.02 -5.30
N LYS A 56 -25.91 -42.11 -4.81
CA LYS A 56 -25.18 -43.35 -4.46
C LYS A 56 -24.48 -43.99 -5.67
N VAL A 57 -25.16 -44.02 -6.81
CA VAL A 57 -24.67 -44.66 -8.06
C VAL A 57 -23.54 -43.86 -8.72
N GLU A 58 -23.34 -42.60 -8.33
CA GLU A 58 -22.21 -41.78 -8.79
C GLU A 58 -21.01 -41.88 -7.84
N VAL A 59 -21.21 -41.93 -6.52
CA VAL A 59 -20.13 -42.09 -5.53
C VAL A 59 -19.41 -43.43 -5.70
N GLU A 60 -20.13 -44.56 -5.79
CA GLU A 60 -19.51 -45.89 -5.94
C GLU A 60 -18.64 -46.00 -7.21
N LYS A 61 -18.96 -45.26 -8.27
CA LYS A 61 -18.16 -45.21 -9.51
C LYS A 61 -16.90 -44.34 -9.38
N ILE A 62 -16.90 -43.35 -8.49
CA ILE A 62 -15.73 -42.51 -8.24
C ILE A 62 -14.68 -43.34 -7.51
N ASP A 63 -15.06 -44.05 -6.45
CA ASP A 63 -14.15 -44.91 -5.69
C ASP A 63 -13.57 -46.06 -6.56
N GLU A 64 -14.40 -46.69 -7.40
CA GLU A 64 -13.96 -47.74 -8.32
C GLU A 64 -13.05 -47.22 -9.47
N LEU A 65 -13.05 -45.91 -9.74
CA LEU A 65 -12.12 -45.26 -10.66
C LEU A 65 -10.80 -44.86 -9.96
N VAL A 66 -10.87 -44.34 -8.73
CA VAL A 66 -9.67 -44.01 -7.93
C VAL A 66 -8.80 -45.25 -7.72
N ALA A 67 -9.40 -46.38 -7.31
CA ALA A 67 -8.67 -47.63 -7.12
C ALA A 67 -7.96 -48.13 -8.40
N LYS A 68 -8.53 -47.88 -9.59
CA LYS A 68 -7.92 -48.25 -10.87
C LYS A 68 -6.75 -47.32 -11.26
N VAL A 69 -6.80 -46.05 -10.88
CA VAL A 69 -5.70 -45.10 -11.09
C VAL A 69 -4.50 -45.47 -10.21
N GLU A 70 -4.71 -45.78 -8.93
CA GLU A 70 -3.63 -46.23 -8.04
C GLU A 70 -2.98 -47.54 -8.54
N GLU A 71 -3.77 -48.48 -9.05
CA GLU A 71 -3.24 -49.73 -9.60
C GLU A 71 -2.46 -49.52 -10.92
N GLU A 72 -2.67 -48.44 -11.68
CA GLU A 72 -1.83 -48.09 -12.83
C GLU A 72 -0.57 -47.30 -12.45
N GLU A 73 -0.58 -46.47 -11.41
CA GLU A 73 0.60 -45.74 -10.90
C GLU A 73 1.70 -46.66 -10.31
N GLU A 74 1.36 -47.83 -9.77
CA GLU A 74 2.35 -48.81 -9.29
C GLU A 74 3.12 -49.50 -10.44
N LYS A 75 2.46 -49.73 -11.59
CA LYS A 75 3.01 -50.53 -12.71
C LYS A 75 4.35 -50.02 -13.29
N PRO A 76 4.61 -48.70 -13.47
CA PRO A 76 5.90 -48.22 -13.97
C PRO A 76 7.04 -48.25 -12.93
N ARG A 77 6.76 -48.32 -11.61
CA ARG A 77 7.81 -48.19 -10.56
C ARG A 77 8.65 -49.44 -10.33
N ARG A 78 8.39 -50.56 -11.04
CA ARG A 78 9.13 -51.83 -10.90
C ARG A 78 10.11 -52.15 -12.04
N LEU A 79 10.35 -51.22 -12.97
CA LEU A 79 11.34 -51.37 -14.05
C LEU A 79 12.32 -50.19 -14.09
N ILE A 80 13.55 -50.49 -14.51
CA ILE A 80 14.72 -49.57 -14.56
C ILE A 80 15.31 -49.22 -13.16
N LEU A 81 16.24 -50.06 -12.68
CA LEU A 81 17.60 -49.62 -12.32
C LEU A 81 18.55 -50.80 -12.00
N THR A 82 19.35 -51.19 -12.99
CA THR A 82 20.65 -51.92 -12.89
C THR A 82 21.53 -51.37 -14.03
N PRO A 83 22.89 -51.36 -13.98
CA PRO A 83 23.83 -52.43 -13.56
C PRO A 83 24.93 -51.90 -12.59
N VAL A 84 26.10 -52.49 -12.27
CA VAL A 84 27.00 -53.51 -12.87
C VAL A 84 27.73 -54.33 -11.78
N ARG A 85 28.12 -55.58 -12.07
CA ARG A 85 28.97 -56.44 -11.20
C ARG A 85 30.48 -56.29 -11.43
N ARG A 86 31.28 -56.25 -10.35
CA ARG A 86 32.64 -56.87 -10.12
C ARG A 86 33.27 -56.22 -8.87
N LYS A 87 34.02 -56.92 -8.00
CA LYS A 87 34.47 -58.32 -7.94
C LYS A 87 34.73 -58.70 -6.46
N VAL A 88 34.61 -59.97 -6.08
CA VAL A 88 34.87 -60.47 -4.71
C VAL A 88 36.27 -61.10 -4.59
N VAL A 89 36.91 -60.92 -3.43
CA VAL A 89 37.93 -61.82 -2.83
C VAL A 89 37.63 -61.92 -1.32
N THR A 90 37.93 -63.05 -0.69
CA THR A 90 37.47 -63.46 0.64
C THR A 90 38.59 -63.89 1.59
N THR A 91 38.42 -63.63 2.89
CA THR A 91 38.94 -64.38 4.07
C THR A 91 38.05 -63.99 5.27
N GLU A 92 37.33 -64.93 5.90
CA GLU A 92 37.66 -65.54 7.23
C GLU A 92 37.43 -64.53 8.39
N SER A 93 36.34 -64.63 9.16
CA SER A 93 36.14 -65.47 10.39
C SER A 93 37.00 -65.00 11.59
N GLU A 94 36.55 -64.92 12.85
CA GLU A 94 35.48 -65.65 13.58
C GLU A 94 34.63 -64.73 14.51
N GLU A 95 33.89 -65.36 15.43
CA GLU A 95 33.15 -64.95 16.66
C GLU A 95 33.44 -63.56 17.32
N THR A 96 32.53 -62.94 18.10
CA THR A 96 31.35 -63.42 18.87
C THR A 96 30.22 -62.37 18.98
N LEU A 97 28.99 -62.78 19.31
CA LEU A 97 27.82 -61.93 19.68
C LEU A 97 27.91 -61.49 21.18
N VAL A 98 27.21 -60.47 21.71
CA VAL A 98 25.75 -60.25 21.95
C VAL A 98 25.62 -58.76 22.41
N THR A 99 24.74 -57.83 21.98
CA THR A 99 23.26 -57.76 21.77
C THR A 99 22.40 -57.71 23.06
N PRO A 100 21.14 -57.26 23.04
CA PRO A 100 20.66 -55.94 22.59
C PRO A 100 19.78 -55.24 23.67
N GLU A 101 18.85 -54.37 23.25
CA GLU A 101 18.00 -53.51 24.08
C GLU A 101 16.63 -54.13 24.48
N GLU A 102 16.13 -53.68 25.65
CA GLU A 102 14.72 -53.49 26.04
C GLU A 102 13.70 -54.65 26.24
N GLU A 103 12.58 -54.26 26.89
CA GLU A 103 11.30 -54.93 27.18
C GLU A 103 11.14 -56.00 28.30
N VAL A 104 10.47 -55.54 29.38
CA VAL A 104 9.22 -56.11 29.96
C VAL A 104 9.27 -57.26 31.00
N SER A 105 8.35 -57.10 31.97
CA SER A 105 7.80 -58.07 32.95
C SER A 105 8.64 -58.44 34.19
N VAL A 106 8.15 -57.99 35.36
CA VAL A 106 8.47 -58.59 36.65
C VAL A 106 7.56 -59.81 36.85
N THR A 107 8.16 -61.00 36.94
CA THR A 107 7.57 -62.12 37.69
C THR A 107 8.61 -62.63 38.70
N SER A 108 8.15 -62.99 39.88
CA SER A 108 8.99 -63.10 41.08
C SER A 108 9.63 -64.48 41.27
N TYR A 109 10.93 -64.50 41.55
CA TYR A 109 11.59 -65.58 42.29
C TYR A 109 12.51 -64.98 43.34
N GLU A 110 12.32 -65.36 44.60
CA GLU A 110 13.18 -64.96 45.71
C GLU A 110 14.46 -65.82 45.71
N THR A 111 15.63 -65.23 45.97
CA THR A 111 16.33 -65.40 47.27
C THR A 111 17.74 -64.76 47.30
N THR A 112 17.90 -63.83 48.25
CA THR A 112 19.10 -63.57 49.06
C THR A 112 20.52 -63.65 48.46
N THR A 113 21.27 -62.54 48.59
CA THR A 113 22.42 -62.52 49.51
C THR A 113 22.77 -61.08 49.94
N GLU A 114 22.91 -60.83 51.24
CA GLU A 114 23.34 -59.52 51.76
C GLU A 114 24.86 -59.33 51.60
N SER A 115 25.30 -58.19 51.07
CA SER A 115 25.81 -57.09 51.93
C SER A 115 26.73 -56.09 51.20
N SER A 116 26.41 -54.81 51.33
CA SER A 116 27.34 -53.66 51.40
C SER A 116 26.62 -52.30 51.31
N VAL A 117 25.30 -52.26 51.49
CA VAL A 117 24.55 -51.00 51.59
C VAL A 117 24.69 -50.39 52.99
N HIS A 118 24.70 -49.06 53.09
CA HIS A 118 24.89 -48.32 54.34
C HIS A 118 23.80 -48.66 55.37
N PRO A 119 24.04 -48.58 56.70
CA PRO A 119 23.05 -49.00 57.71
C PRO A 119 21.69 -48.29 57.68
N CYS A 120 21.60 -47.13 57.02
CA CYS A 120 20.38 -46.36 56.76
C CYS A 120 19.65 -46.73 55.45
N LEU A 121 20.11 -47.77 54.75
CA LEU A 121 19.57 -48.30 53.50
C LEU A 121 19.33 -49.83 53.60
N ARG A 122 18.93 -50.30 54.79
CA ARG A 122 18.18 -51.56 54.90
C ARG A 122 16.71 -51.24 54.61
N ASP A 123 16.11 -52.01 53.72
CA ASP A 123 14.67 -51.95 53.50
C ASP A 123 13.92 -52.24 54.81
N ILE A 124 12.90 -51.42 55.09
CA ILE A 124 12.07 -51.56 56.29
C ILE A 124 10.69 -51.96 55.82
N ASP A 125 10.24 -53.16 56.22
CA ASP A 125 8.90 -53.66 55.94
C ASP A 125 7.84 -52.83 56.68
N ILE A 126 7.31 -51.81 55.99
CA ILE A 126 6.23 -50.95 56.47
C ILE A 126 4.98 -51.25 55.64
N SER A 127 3.94 -51.76 56.30
CA SER A 127 2.64 -51.98 55.66
C SER A 127 1.96 -50.66 55.28
N ASP A 128 1.16 -50.69 54.22
CA ASP A 128 0.34 -49.57 53.72
C ASP A 128 -0.49 -48.88 54.84
N SER A 129 -0.93 -49.67 55.82
CA SER A 129 -1.66 -49.23 57.01
C SER A 129 -0.82 -48.44 58.02
N LYS A 130 0.50 -48.68 58.10
CA LYS A 130 1.43 -47.89 58.91
C LYS A 130 1.82 -46.58 58.21
N LEU A 131 2.06 -46.62 56.89
CA LEU A 131 2.36 -45.41 56.09
C LEU A 131 1.24 -44.35 56.20
N LYS A 132 -0.03 -44.78 56.33
CA LYS A 132 -1.18 -43.87 56.51
C LYS A 132 -1.38 -43.36 57.95
N LEU A 133 -0.62 -43.87 58.93
CA LEU A 133 -0.66 -43.47 60.34
C LEU A 133 0.60 -42.71 60.80
N VAL A 134 1.62 -42.64 59.95
CA VAL A 134 2.95 -42.09 60.28
C VAL A 134 3.35 -41.14 59.15
N ASP A 135 3.25 -39.84 59.40
CA ASP A 135 3.73 -38.81 58.46
C ASP A 135 5.25 -38.99 58.25
N PRO A 136 5.73 -39.29 57.03
CA PRO A 136 7.15 -39.58 56.78
C PRO A 136 8.11 -38.50 57.29
N TYR A 137 7.69 -37.23 57.24
CA TYR A 137 8.47 -36.08 57.72
C TYR A 137 8.70 -36.06 59.24
N THR A 138 7.95 -36.86 60.01
CA THR A 138 8.09 -36.97 61.48
C THR A 138 9.03 -38.08 61.93
N VAL A 139 9.28 -39.11 61.10
CA VAL A 139 10.21 -40.21 61.40
C VAL A 139 11.57 -40.00 60.75
N TYR A 140 11.59 -39.40 59.55
CA TYR A 140 12.81 -38.98 58.87
C TYR A 140 12.82 -37.44 58.78
N PRO A 141 13.24 -36.74 59.85
CA PRO A 141 13.42 -35.30 59.77
C PRO A 141 14.43 -34.99 58.67
N ILE A 142 14.06 -34.08 57.76
CA ILE A 142 14.95 -33.59 56.70
C ILE A 142 16.25 -33.13 57.38
N PRO A 143 17.44 -33.68 57.03
CA PRO A 143 18.68 -33.29 57.66
C PRO A 143 18.85 -31.76 57.56
N PRO A 144 19.20 -31.07 58.67
CA PRO A 144 19.40 -29.63 58.63
C PRO A 144 20.47 -29.32 57.59
N ASP A 145 20.14 -28.41 56.67
CA ASP A 145 20.98 -28.10 55.50
C ASP A 145 22.44 -27.86 55.94
N PRO A 146 23.43 -28.65 55.46
CA PRO A 146 24.84 -28.52 55.86
C PRO A 146 25.52 -27.27 55.24
N GLY A 147 24.74 -26.23 54.95
CA GLY A 147 25.17 -25.02 54.26
C GLY A 147 25.09 -25.09 52.74
N LEU A 148 24.45 -26.10 52.14
CA LEU A 148 24.32 -26.21 50.68
C LEU A 148 23.41 -25.12 50.11
N ILE A 149 22.31 -24.74 50.78
CA ILE A 149 21.45 -23.66 50.29
C ILE A 149 22.18 -22.30 50.39
N PRO A 150 22.80 -21.91 51.53
CA PRO A 150 23.71 -20.77 51.58
C PRO A 150 24.84 -20.82 50.54
N ALA A 151 25.53 -21.95 50.36
CA ALA A 151 26.62 -22.09 49.42
C ALA A 151 26.16 -21.94 47.96
N PHE A 152 24.98 -22.48 47.61
CA PHE A 152 24.38 -22.30 46.29
C PHE A 152 24.11 -20.82 45.98
N TRP A 153 23.64 -20.05 46.98
CA TRP A 153 23.48 -18.59 46.88
C TRP A 153 24.79 -17.78 47.02
N VAL A 154 25.92 -18.42 47.29
CA VAL A 154 27.27 -17.82 47.29
C VAL A 154 28.02 -18.13 45.97
N LEU A 155 27.71 -19.25 45.32
CA LEU A 155 28.25 -19.62 44.00
C LEU A 155 27.60 -18.83 42.85
N TYR A 156 26.38 -18.32 43.04
CA TYR A 156 25.67 -17.49 42.08
C TYR A 156 25.37 -16.11 42.68
N ASP A 157 26.08 -15.09 42.22
CA ASP A 157 25.74 -13.69 42.50
C ASP A 157 24.26 -13.44 42.17
N ARG A 158 23.51 -12.94 43.16
CA ARG A 158 22.10 -12.61 42.94
C ARG A 158 21.99 -11.52 41.86
N PRO A 159 21.11 -11.69 40.84
CA PRO A 159 20.94 -10.67 39.81
C PRO A 159 20.54 -9.34 40.46
N PRO A 160 21.18 -8.20 40.12
CA PRO A 160 20.89 -6.95 40.80
C PRO A 160 19.44 -6.52 40.59
N THR A 161 18.80 -6.02 41.65
CA THR A 161 17.46 -5.42 41.59
C THR A 161 17.57 -3.94 41.25
N TYR A 162 17.05 -3.55 40.09
CA TYR A 162 17.07 -2.17 39.61
C TYR A 162 15.71 -1.51 39.92
N HIS A 163 15.62 -0.82 41.06
CA HIS A 163 14.50 0.09 41.32
C HIS A 163 14.73 1.40 40.55
N ASP A 164 13.86 1.65 39.56
CA ASP A 164 13.70 2.87 38.74
C ASP A 164 14.93 3.37 37.93
N ASP A 165 16.16 2.96 38.24
CA ASP A 165 17.36 3.24 37.45
C ASP A 165 17.49 2.24 36.27
N PHE A 166 16.54 2.35 35.33
CA PHE A 166 16.55 1.62 34.06
C PHE A 166 17.84 1.88 33.25
N GLY A 167 18.48 3.04 33.46
CA GLY A 167 19.80 3.36 32.94
C GLY A 167 20.87 2.36 33.40
N ARG A 168 20.99 2.09 34.70
CA ARG A 168 21.90 1.03 35.22
C ARG A 168 21.55 -0.34 34.65
N LYS A 169 20.26 -0.70 34.61
CA LYS A 169 19.80 -1.98 34.05
C LYS A 169 20.32 -2.18 32.62
N TYR A 170 20.24 -1.14 31.79
CA TYR A 170 20.84 -1.11 30.46
C TYR A 170 22.37 -1.21 30.48
N TYR A 171 23.08 -0.38 31.26
CA TYR A 171 24.55 -0.44 31.34
C TYR A 171 25.06 -1.82 31.76
N ASP A 172 24.48 -2.42 32.80
CA ASP A 172 24.88 -3.73 33.27
C ASP A 172 24.44 -4.86 32.32
N ALA A 173 23.43 -4.65 31.47
CA ALA A 173 23.16 -5.51 30.32
C ALA A 173 24.24 -5.38 29.22
N THR A 174 24.67 -4.16 28.86
CA THR A 174 25.72 -3.97 27.84
C THR A 174 27.07 -4.55 28.28
N LYS A 175 27.42 -4.45 29.58
CA LYS A 175 28.59 -5.15 30.15
C LYS A 175 28.47 -6.67 29.97
N ARG A 176 27.31 -7.24 30.30
CA ARG A 176 27.03 -8.69 30.16
C ARG A 176 27.01 -9.18 28.72
N THR A 177 26.64 -8.34 27.74
CA THR A 177 26.66 -8.70 26.30
C THR A 177 27.98 -8.33 25.59
N GLY A 178 28.90 -7.64 26.26
CA GLY A 178 30.17 -7.17 25.69
C GLY A 178 30.02 -6.02 24.68
N VAL A 179 28.88 -5.34 24.69
CA VAL A 179 28.53 -4.27 23.74
C VAL A 179 28.92 -2.90 24.31
N ARG A 180 29.32 -1.95 23.45
CA ARG A 180 29.55 -0.57 23.88
C ARG A 180 28.21 0.12 24.18
N PRO A 181 28.00 0.69 25.38
CA PRO A 181 26.74 1.34 25.71
C PRO A 181 26.51 2.61 24.90
N ILE A 182 25.27 2.83 24.49
CA ILE A 182 24.79 4.06 23.86
C ILE A 182 24.51 5.07 24.99
N GLU A 183 25.38 6.06 25.15
CA GLU A 183 25.33 6.99 26.29
C GLU A 183 24.02 7.79 26.33
N SER A 184 23.51 8.23 25.18
CA SER A 184 22.23 8.95 25.06
C SER A 184 21.02 8.13 25.52
N LEU A 185 21.05 6.80 25.36
CA LEU A 185 19.94 5.93 25.76
C LEU A 185 19.70 5.96 27.27
N ARG A 186 20.74 6.21 28.08
CA ARG A 186 20.58 6.40 29.53
C ARG A 186 19.59 7.52 29.86
N HIS A 187 19.62 8.60 29.09
CA HIS A 187 18.73 9.74 29.28
C HIS A 187 17.35 9.47 28.67
N MET A 188 17.30 8.82 27.50
CA MET A 188 16.03 8.48 26.83
C MET A 188 15.17 7.47 27.62
N LEU A 189 15.78 6.55 28.38
CA LEU A 189 15.09 5.62 29.28
C LEU A 189 14.35 6.28 30.46
N VAL A 190 14.52 7.59 30.66
CA VAL A 190 13.82 8.41 31.68
C VAL A 190 12.82 9.38 31.02
N THR A 191 12.67 9.34 29.70
CA THR A 191 11.75 10.20 28.92
C THR A 191 10.64 9.39 28.25
N ASP A 192 9.62 10.07 27.73
CA ASP A 192 8.46 9.48 27.04
C ASP A 192 8.82 8.76 25.72
N GLU A 193 9.98 9.08 25.13
CA GLU A 193 10.40 8.61 23.80
C GLU A 193 11.86 8.12 23.79
N VAL A 194 12.08 6.92 23.22
CA VAL A 194 13.40 6.38 22.87
C VAL A 194 13.54 6.39 21.36
N ASN A 195 14.44 7.24 20.85
CA ASN A 195 14.73 7.33 19.42
C ASN A 195 16.14 6.78 19.14
N LEU A 196 16.22 5.68 18.39
CA LEU A 196 17.46 5.00 18.03
C LEU A 196 17.55 4.76 16.51
N CYS A 197 16.95 5.64 15.71
CA CYS A 197 16.91 5.49 14.26
C CYS A 197 18.32 5.49 13.63
N TYR A 198 18.49 4.76 12.52
CA TYR A 198 19.73 4.73 11.73
C TYR A 198 21.01 4.32 12.50
N CYS A 199 20.86 3.66 13.66
CA CYS A 199 21.96 3.36 14.58
C CYS A 199 22.73 2.07 14.25
N GLY A 200 22.25 1.24 13.32
CA GLY A 200 22.87 -0.04 12.95
C GLY A 200 22.83 -1.10 14.07
N LEU A 201 21.74 -1.16 14.84
CA LEU A 201 21.64 -2.01 16.05
C LEU A 201 21.80 -3.51 15.77
N GLU A 202 22.90 -4.11 16.26
CA GLU A 202 23.12 -5.55 16.27
C GLU A 202 22.20 -6.28 17.28
N SER A 203 21.94 -7.58 17.05
CA SER A 203 21.19 -8.48 17.96
C SER A 203 21.60 -8.35 19.44
N ARG A 204 22.91 -8.33 19.73
CA ARG A 204 23.47 -8.20 21.08
C ARG A 204 23.22 -6.83 21.72
N ALA A 205 23.20 -5.77 20.91
CA ALA A 205 22.84 -4.43 21.35
C ALA A 205 21.33 -4.38 21.63
N MET A 206 20.51 -4.90 20.72
CA MET A 206 19.05 -4.95 20.87
C MET A 206 18.64 -5.74 22.12
N LYS A 207 19.32 -6.85 22.43
CA LYS A 207 19.12 -7.58 23.70
C LYS A 207 19.29 -6.68 24.93
N ALA A 208 20.39 -5.93 25.00
CA ALA A 208 20.66 -5.06 26.14
C ALA A 208 19.66 -3.89 26.24
N ILE A 209 19.27 -3.31 25.10
CA ILE A 209 18.24 -2.26 24.99
C ILE A 209 16.88 -2.81 25.47
N CYS A 210 16.48 -4.00 25.01
CA CYS A 210 15.29 -4.69 25.47
C CYS A 210 15.31 -4.97 26.97
N GLU A 211 16.43 -5.47 27.52
CA GLU A 211 16.58 -5.67 28.97
C GLU A 211 16.41 -4.35 29.76
N GLY A 212 16.86 -3.21 29.22
CA GLY A 212 16.63 -1.88 29.81
C GLY A 212 15.19 -1.39 29.72
N LEU A 213 14.44 -1.77 28.68
CA LEU A 213 13.04 -1.41 28.44
C LEU A 213 12.03 -2.35 29.13
N SER A 214 12.38 -3.62 29.40
CA SER A 214 11.51 -4.55 30.14
C SER A 214 11.15 -3.98 31.51
N GLY A 215 9.86 -3.74 31.76
CA GLY A 215 9.36 -3.11 32.98
C GLY A 215 9.59 -1.59 33.09
N ASN A 216 10.07 -0.90 32.05
CA ASN A 216 10.17 0.56 32.04
C ASN A 216 8.78 1.20 31.95
N THR A 217 8.48 2.13 32.86
CA THR A 217 7.18 2.79 33.00
C THR A 217 7.13 4.23 32.45
N PHE A 218 8.28 4.78 32.04
CA PHE A 218 8.39 6.15 31.51
C PHE A 218 8.26 6.20 30.00
N VAL A 219 8.88 5.26 29.28
CA VAL A 219 8.95 5.23 27.82
C VAL A 219 7.63 4.74 27.23
N ARG A 220 6.93 5.61 26.50
CA ARG A 220 5.71 5.27 25.74
C ARG A 220 5.95 5.07 24.25
N LYS A 221 7.01 5.65 23.70
CA LYS A 221 7.35 5.55 22.28
C LYS A 221 8.74 4.99 22.09
N VAL A 222 8.88 4.04 21.17
CA VAL A 222 10.17 3.48 20.77
C VAL A 222 10.26 3.54 19.25
N ASP A 223 11.20 4.31 18.72
CA ASP A 223 11.49 4.38 17.29
C ASP A 223 12.86 3.77 16.99
N LEU A 224 12.84 2.65 16.25
CA LEU A 224 14.01 1.89 15.82
C LEU A 224 14.19 1.97 14.30
N LYS A 225 13.58 2.95 13.60
CA LYS A 225 13.59 3.04 12.13
C LYS A 225 14.97 2.88 11.50
N ASP A 226 15.02 2.12 10.40
CA ASP A 226 16.22 1.82 9.60
C ASP A 226 17.38 1.23 10.43
N ASN A 227 17.04 0.31 11.33
CA ASN A 227 17.99 -0.61 11.95
C ASN A 227 17.75 -2.02 11.39
N ARG A 228 18.76 -2.65 10.78
CA ARG A 228 18.62 -4.00 10.23
C ARG A 228 18.54 -5.05 11.34
N LEU A 229 17.33 -5.34 11.81
CA LEU A 229 17.07 -6.28 12.90
C LEU A 229 17.13 -7.74 12.41
N SER A 230 17.62 -8.65 13.26
CA SER A 230 17.58 -10.10 13.03
C SER A 230 16.32 -10.75 13.64
N GLU A 231 16.05 -12.00 13.30
CA GLU A 231 15.00 -12.80 13.96
C GLU A 231 15.20 -12.89 15.48
N GLU A 232 16.46 -13.01 15.96
CA GLU A 232 16.80 -12.94 17.38
C GLU A 232 16.40 -11.59 18.02
N ALA A 233 16.70 -10.48 17.34
CA ALA A 233 16.37 -9.14 17.79
C ALA A 233 14.84 -8.95 17.86
N CYS A 234 14.09 -9.51 16.91
CA CYS A 234 12.63 -9.56 16.93
C CYS A 234 12.11 -10.40 18.11
N GLY A 235 12.76 -11.53 18.42
CA GLY A 235 12.45 -12.33 19.62
C GLY A 235 12.73 -11.58 20.94
N HIS A 236 13.79 -10.78 21.00
CA HIS A 236 14.07 -9.90 22.14
C HIS A 236 13.08 -8.74 22.27
N LEU A 237 12.63 -8.16 21.16
CA LEU A 237 11.55 -7.16 21.13
C LEU A 237 10.23 -7.75 21.60
N ASN A 238 9.85 -8.92 21.07
CA ASN A 238 8.63 -9.63 21.49
C ASN A 238 8.64 -9.88 23.01
N LYS A 239 9.75 -10.40 23.57
CA LYS A 239 9.85 -10.60 25.01
C LYS A 239 9.70 -9.29 25.80
N MET A 240 10.34 -8.21 25.36
CA MET A 240 10.27 -6.91 26.03
C MET A 240 8.84 -6.34 26.03
N LEU A 241 8.11 -6.45 24.90
CA LEU A 241 6.72 -6.00 24.76
C LEU A 241 5.73 -6.82 25.60
N LEU A 242 6.03 -8.09 25.89
CA LEU A 242 5.26 -8.93 26.82
C LEU A 242 5.53 -8.57 28.30
N GLU A 243 6.69 -7.97 28.59
CA GLU A 243 7.08 -7.54 29.95
C GLU A 243 6.81 -6.03 30.20
N ASN A 244 6.45 -5.26 29.17
CA ASN A 244 6.26 -3.81 29.24
C ASN A 244 4.78 -3.42 29.11
N ASN A 245 4.29 -2.61 30.06
CA ASN A 245 2.90 -2.14 30.13
C ASN A 245 2.81 -0.61 30.03
N ALA A 246 3.71 0.03 29.29
CA ALA A 246 3.80 1.48 29.12
C ALA A 246 4.00 1.93 27.65
N ILE A 247 4.64 1.09 26.81
CA ILE A 247 4.86 1.39 25.40
C ILE A 247 3.52 1.39 24.65
N THR A 248 3.14 2.56 24.11
CA THR A 248 1.94 2.76 23.31
C THR A 248 2.22 2.90 21.81
N SER A 249 3.46 3.18 21.41
CA SER A 249 3.85 3.28 20.00
C SER A 249 5.22 2.64 19.75
N LEU A 250 5.29 1.79 18.73
CA LEU A 250 6.53 1.14 18.27
C LEU A 250 6.72 1.38 16.77
N SER A 251 7.89 1.87 16.37
CA SER A 251 8.30 1.96 14.97
C SER A 251 9.47 1.01 14.70
N LEU A 252 9.24 0.09 13.77
CA LEU A 252 10.22 -0.81 13.16
C LEU A 252 10.39 -0.51 11.66
N SER A 253 10.00 0.68 11.21
CA SER A 253 10.02 1.08 9.80
C SER A 253 11.40 0.85 9.16
N ALA A 254 11.45 0.28 7.96
CA ALA A 254 12.66 -0.10 7.22
C ALA A 254 13.60 -1.11 7.92
N CYS A 255 13.20 -1.77 9.02
CA CYS A 255 14.08 -2.67 9.79
C CYS A 255 14.36 -4.04 9.13
N ARG A 256 13.68 -4.37 8.03
CA ARG A 256 13.83 -5.62 7.24
C ARG A 256 13.73 -6.91 8.07
N ILE A 257 12.74 -6.99 8.95
CA ILE A 257 12.54 -8.14 9.85
C ILE A 257 12.19 -9.44 9.11
N GLY A 258 11.58 -9.35 7.92
CA GLY A 258 11.12 -10.49 7.14
C GLY A 258 10.04 -11.34 7.80
N ALA A 259 9.57 -12.39 7.10
CA ALA A 259 8.53 -13.28 7.59
C ALA A 259 8.87 -13.95 8.94
N ASN A 260 10.10 -14.45 9.08
CA ASN A 260 10.57 -15.05 10.34
C ASN A 260 10.58 -14.05 11.51
N GLY A 261 10.98 -12.79 11.29
CA GLY A 261 10.93 -11.75 12.31
C GLY A 261 9.51 -11.35 12.68
N ALA A 262 8.62 -11.23 11.70
CA ALA A 262 7.18 -11.03 11.90
C ALA A 262 6.56 -12.16 12.74
N ARG A 263 6.88 -13.43 12.44
CA ARG A 263 6.46 -14.60 13.24
C ARG A 263 6.88 -14.49 14.70
N LYS A 264 8.08 -13.97 14.99
CA LYS A 264 8.56 -13.78 16.38
C LYS A 264 7.81 -12.68 17.13
N LEU A 265 7.25 -11.68 16.45
CA LEU A 265 6.47 -10.59 17.05
C LEU A 265 5.00 -10.95 17.31
N TYR A 266 4.50 -12.07 16.77
CA TYR A 266 3.10 -12.51 16.87
C TYR A 266 2.52 -12.35 18.28
N ASN A 267 3.16 -12.94 19.29
CA ASN A 267 2.64 -12.97 20.66
C ASN A 267 2.54 -11.58 21.28
N ALA A 268 3.53 -10.70 21.05
CA ALA A 268 3.50 -9.33 21.54
C ALA A 268 2.40 -8.50 20.87
N ILE A 269 2.16 -8.69 19.57
CA ILE A 269 1.11 -7.96 18.83
C ILE A 269 -0.29 -8.43 19.28
N SER A 270 -0.50 -9.73 19.46
CA SER A 270 -1.81 -10.29 19.84
C SER A 270 -2.16 -10.12 21.32
N THR A 271 -1.18 -9.98 22.22
CA THR A 271 -1.46 -9.91 23.68
C THR A 271 -1.17 -8.55 24.33
N SER A 272 -0.49 -7.61 23.67
CA SER A 272 -0.24 -6.29 24.27
C SER A 272 -1.54 -5.50 24.41
N THR A 273 -1.86 -5.13 25.65
CA THR A 273 -3.01 -4.29 26.00
C THR A 273 -2.70 -2.80 26.00
N THR A 274 -1.46 -2.41 25.70
CA THR A 274 -0.99 -1.01 25.78
C THR A 274 -0.48 -0.46 24.46
N LEU A 275 0.02 -1.32 23.55
CA LEU A 275 0.45 -0.90 22.22
C LEU A 275 -0.76 -0.47 21.38
N LYS A 276 -0.78 0.81 20.98
CA LYS A 276 -1.85 1.46 20.20
C LYS A 276 -1.46 1.76 18.75
N SER A 277 -0.17 1.91 18.49
CA SER A 277 0.38 2.26 17.18
C SER A 277 1.60 1.41 16.85
N LEU A 278 1.59 0.77 15.68
CA LEU A 278 2.67 -0.09 15.21
C LEU A 278 3.04 0.25 13.76
N ASP A 279 4.29 0.67 13.55
CA ASP A 279 4.84 0.89 12.21
C ASP A 279 5.77 -0.27 11.81
N LEU A 280 5.34 -1.02 10.79
CA LEU A 280 6.03 -2.13 10.14
C LEU A 280 6.30 -1.81 8.65
N SER A 281 6.39 -0.54 8.26
CA SER A 281 6.65 -0.17 6.87
C SER A 281 8.02 -0.60 6.36
N ASP A 282 8.15 -0.87 5.06
CA ASP A 282 9.41 -1.25 4.37
C ASP A 282 10.18 -2.41 5.05
N CYS A 283 9.45 -3.33 5.69
CA CYS A 283 10.02 -4.38 6.55
C CYS A 283 10.34 -5.71 5.84
N ASP A 284 10.18 -5.77 4.51
CA ASP A 284 10.36 -6.97 3.68
C ASP A 284 9.54 -8.19 4.19
N ILE A 285 8.36 -7.95 4.79
CA ILE A 285 7.57 -8.97 5.49
C ILE A 285 7.02 -10.05 4.53
N GLY A 286 6.53 -9.68 3.36
CA GLY A 286 5.91 -10.59 2.38
C GLY A 286 4.63 -11.27 2.87
N ASN A 287 4.03 -12.11 2.03
CA ASN A 287 2.72 -12.74 2.33
C ASN A 287 2.79 -13.68 3.55
N GLU A 288 3.83 -14.53 3.66
CA GLU A 288 4.05 -15.43 4.82
C GLU A 288 4.15 -14.64 6.14
N GLY A 289 4.91 -13.55 6.15
CA GLY A 289 5.01 -12.69 7.33
C GLY A 289 3.71 -11.96 7.63
N PHE A 290 2.96 -11.57 6.60
CA PHE A 290 1.67 -10.91 6.74
C PHE A 290 0.58 -11.84 7.25
N GLU A 291 0.58 -13.14 6.90
CA GLU A 291 -0.32 -14.12 7.53
C GLU A 291 -0.19 -14.07 9.06
N HIS A 292 1.04 -14.10 9.58
CA HIS A 292 1.30 -14.02 11.01
C HIS A 292 0.88 -12.67 11.60
N VAL A 293 1.16 -11.55 10.92
CA VAL A 293 0.73 -10.22 11.38
C VAL A 293 -0.80 -10.09 11.36
N ALA A 294 -1.47 -10.48 10.27
CA ALA A 294 -2.91 -10.44 10.12
C ALA A 294 -3.64 -11.30 11.17
N SER A 295 -3.09 -12.49 11.48
CA SER A 295 -3.59 -13.32 12.58
C SER A 295 -3.39 -12.63 13.94
N ALA A 296 -2.21 -12.08 14.22
CA ALA A 296 -1.97 -11.34 15.48
C ALA A 296 -2.85 -10.07 15.61
N LEU A 297 -3.09 -9.38 14.50
CA LEU A 297 -3.98 -8.22 14.42
C LEU A 297 -5.46 -8.60 14.57
N SER A 298 -5.84 -9.83 14.22
CA SER A 298 -7.20 -10.33 14.45
C SER A 298 -7.54 -10.40 15.94
N ASP A 299 -6.55 -10.76 16.77
CA ASP A 299 -6.72 -11.00 18.21
C ASP A 299 -6.21 -9.85 19.11
N SER A 300 -5.57 -8.83 18.52
CA SER A 300 -5.04 -7.66 19.24
C SER A 300 -6.14 -6.90 20.02
N PRO A 301 -6.01 -6.74 21.35
CA PRO A 301 -7.04 -6.08 22.18
C PRO A 301 -6.95 -4.55 22.22
N ALA A 302 -5.88 -3.93 21.71
CA ALA A 302 -5.59 -2.51 21.95
C ALA A 302 -5.04 -1.70 20.76
N LEU A 303 -4.67 -2.34 19.65
CA LEU A 303 -3.98 -1.67 18.54
C LEU A 303 -4.95 -0.90 17.64
N GLU A 304 -4.83 0.43 17.65
CA GLU A 304 -5.72 1.36 16.94
C GLU A 304 -5.17 1.78 15.57
N SER A 305 -3.85 1.71 15.36
CA SER A 305 -3.18 2.16 14.14
C SER A 305 -2.04 1.23 13.70
N VAL A 306 -2.03 0.86 12.42
CA VAL A 306 -1.04 -0.03 11.80
C VAL A 306 -0.56 0.52 10.47
N ASN A 307 0.76 0.61 10.31
CA ASN A 307 1.40 0.86 9.02
C ASN A 307 2.11 -0.40 8.51
N LEU A 308 1.63 -0.95 7.39
CA LEU A 308 2.19 -2.12 6.69
C LEU A 308 2.58 -1.78 5.24
N SER A 309 2.84 -0.50 4.95
CA SER A 309 3.26 -0.07 3.62
C SER A 309 4.62 -0.64 3.19
N GLY A 310 4.85 -0.83 1.88
CA GLY A 310 6.16 -1.26 1.36
C GLY A 310 6.56 -2.72 1.65
N ASN A 311 5.61 -3.58 2.06
CA ASN A 311 5.90 -4.96 2.48
C ASN A 311 5.80 -6.03 1.39
N ARG A 312 5.60 -5.62 0.13
CA ARG A 312 5.52 -6.50 -1.05
C ARG A 312 4.35 -7.48 -1.00
N LEU A 313 3.23 -7.08 -0.37
CA LEU A 313 2.02 -7.90 -0.28
C LEU A 313 1.34 -7.98 -1.65
N ASP A 314 0.89 -9.16 -2.07
CA ASP A 314 0.20 -9.39 -3.34
C ASP A 314 -1.13 -10.13 -3.15
N GLU A 315 -1.72 -10.66 -4.23
CA GLU A 315 -3.03 -11.31 -4.20
C GLU A 315 -3.10 -12.54 -3.28
N SER A 316 -1.97 -13.19 -3.00
CA SER A 316 -1.87 -14.31 -2.04
C SER A 316 -2.34 -13.92 -0.64
N CYS A 317 -2.27 -12.64 -0.26
CA CYS A 317 -2.63 -12.17 1.08
C CYS A 317 -4.14 -11.86 1.24
N ALA A 318 -4.95 -12.04 0.17
CA ALA A 318 -6.36 -11.63 0.13
C ALA A 318 -7.21 -12.23 1.25
N GLU A 319 -7.09 -13.54 1.49
CA GLU A 319 -7.86 -14.26 2.50
C GLU A 319 -7.48 -13.81 3.92
N ASN A 320 -6.18 -13.72 4.23
CA ASN A 320 -5.71 -13.24 5.53
C ASN A 320 -6.12 -11.79 5.79
N LEU A 321 -6.11 -10.94 4.76
CA LEU A 321 -6.56 -9.54 4.83
C LEU A 321 -8.06 -9.44 5.10
N ARG A 322 -8.89 -10.27 4.45
CA ARG A 322 -10.32 -10.38 4.76
C ARG A 322 -10.52 -10.79 6.21
N ASP A 323 -9.89 -11.87 6.65
CA ASP A 323 -10.17 -12.48 7.95
C ASP A 323 -9.69 -11.61 9.12
N MET A 324 -8.59 -10.88 8.94
CA MET A 324 -8.17 -9.81 9.85
C MET A 324 -9.22 -8.70 9.95
N LEU A 325 -9.74 -8.20 8.83
CA LEU A 325 -10.75 -7.14 8.82
C LEU A 325 -12.12 -7.61 9.36
N LEU A 326 -12.44 -8.91 9.22
CA LEU A 326 -13.64 -9.52 9.81
C LEU A 326 -13.54 -9.69 11.33
N ARG A 327 -12.35 -10.01 11.87
CA ARG A 327 -12.16 -10.31 13.30
C ARG A 327 -11.75 -9.12 14.14
N ASN A 328 -10.99 -8.18 13.59
CA ASN A 328 -10.47 -7.06 14.36
C ASN A 328 -11.58 -6.04 14.75
N VAL A 329 -11.62 -5.68 16.02
CA VAL A 329 -12.62 -4.78 16.64
C VAL A 329 -12.00 -3.53 17.29
N GLN A 330 -10.80 -3.10 16.88
CA GLN A 330 -10.09 -1.94 17.49
C GLN A 330 -9.35 -1.04 16.49
N LEU A 331 -8.96 -1.57 15.33
CA LEU A 331 -8.15 -0.89 14.32
C LEU A 331 -8.98 0.20 13.63
N LYS A 332 -8.44 1.43 13.64
CA LYS A 332 -9.07 2.66 13.12
C LYS A 332 -8.32 3.23 11.92
N ASP A 333 -7.00 3.15 11.93
CA ASP A 333 -6.13 3.61 10.84
C ASP A 333 -5.25 2.46 10.32
N LEU A 334 -5.43 2.06 9.05
CA LEU A 334 -4.66 1.00 8.39
C LEU A 334 -3.99 1.54 7.12
N ASP A 335 -2.66 1.39 7.04
CA ASP A 335 -1.88 1.71 5.84
C ASP A 335 -1.35 0.44 5.16
N LEU A 336 -1.76 0.25 3.90
CA LEU A 336 -1.34 -0.84 3.01
C LEU A 336 -0.72 -0.28 1.71
N SER A 337 -0.27 0.97 1.70
CA SER A 337 0.32 1.58 0.50
C SER A 337 1.65 0.95 0.05
N TRP A 338 2.11 1.19 -1.18
CA TRP A 338 3.35 0.58 -1.69
C TRP A 338 3.37 -0.96 -1.65
N ASN A 339 2.23 -1.59 -1.96
CA ASN A 339 2.10 -3.04 -2.12
C ASN A 339 1.57 -3.36 -3.54
N SER A 340 1.25 -4.62 -3.81
CA SER A 340 0.78 -5.13 -5.11
C SER A 340 -0.71 -5.52 -5.09
N LEU A 341 -1.54 -4.83 -4.31
CA LEU A 341 -2.95 -5.16 -4.08
C LEU A 341 -3.87 -4.71 -5.24
N TYR A 342 -3.47 -4.98 -6.50
CA TYR A 342 -4.20 -4.64 -7.72
C TYR A 342 -5.14 -5.75 -8.23
N SER A 343 -5.15 -6.93 -7.60
CA SER A 343 -5.97 -8.05 -8.06
C SER A 343 -7.44 -7.89 -7.67
N ALA A 344 -8.33 -8.28 -8.58
CA ALA A 344 -9.78 -8.23 -8.38
C ALA A 344 -10.23 -9.12 -7.20
N GLU A 345 -9.51 -10.21 -6.91
CA GLU A 345 -9.79 -11.12 -5.81
C GLU A 345 -9.46 -10.49 -4.46
N THR A 346 -8.31 -9.81 -4.36
CA THR A 346 -7.93 -9.00 -3.18
C THR A 346 -8.96 -7.92 -2.88
N TRP A 347 -9.52 -7.28 -3.90
CA TRP A 347 -10.56 -6.26 -3.73
C TRP A 347 -11.91 -6.84 -3.31
N LYS A 348 -12.32 -7.98 -3.86
CA LYS A 348 -13.48 -8.74 -3.40
C LYS A 348 -13.33 -9.13 -1.92
N ALA A 349 -12.15 -9.63 -1.52
CA ALA A 349 -11.84 -10.02 -0.16
C ALA A 349 -11.84 -8.83 0.82
N LEU A 350 -11.20 -7.72 0.44
CA LEU A 350 -11.16 -6.46 1.19
C LEU A 350 -12.57 -5.87 1.40
N VAL A 351 -13.42 -5.86 0.37
CA VAL A 351 -14.82 -5.40 0.50
C VAL A 351 -15.63 -6.31 1.43
N ASN A 352 -15.47 -7.63 1.32
CA ASN A 352 -16.16 -8.58 2.18
C ASN A 352 -15.78 -8.42 3.66
N GLY A 353 -14.53 -8.07 3.95
CA GLY A 353 -14.07 -7.68 5.29
C GLY A 353 -14.68 -6.35 5.75
N LEU A 354 -14.47 -5.27 4.97
CA LEU A 354 -14.86 -3.91 5.37
C LEU A 354 -16.37 -3.65 5.42
N THR A 355 -17.18 -4.46 4.74
CA THR A 355 -18.66 -4.37 4.82
C THR A 355 -19.19 -4.89 6.17
N LYS A 356 -18.41 -5.69 6.91
CA LYS A 356 -18.72 -6.15 8.27
C LYS A 356 -17.86 -5.48 9.34
N ASN A 357 -16.73 -4.86 8.99
CA ASN A 357 -15.90 -4.14 9.95
C ASN A 357 -16.56 -2.82 10.38
N GLU A 358 -16.76 -2.64 11.68
CA GLU A 358 -17.38 -1.43 12.23
C GLU A 358 -16.37 -0.46 12.87
N THR A 359 -15.05 -0.71 12.81
CA THR A 359 -14.05 0.11 13.52
C THR A 359 -13.10 0.91 12.64
N LEU A 360 -12.88 0.50 11.39
CA LEU A 360 -11.89 1.14 10.52
C LEU A 360 -12.40 2.48 9.96
N LEU A 361 -11.76 3.57 10.37
CA LEU A 361 -12.07 4.95 9.98
C LEU A 361 -11.21 5.45 8.82
N SER A 362 -10.05 4.83 8.59
CA SER A 362 -9.04 5.30 7.65
C SER A 362 -8.29 4.15 6.99
N LEU A 363 -8.26 4.17 5.67
CA LEU A 363 -7.63 3.15 4.84
C LEU A 363 -6.75 3.81 3.77
N ASN A 364 -5.47 3.44 3.73
CA ASN A 364 -4.55 3.85 2.67
C ASN A 364 -4.18 2.68 1.75
N LEU A 365 -4.57 2.80 0.48
CA LEU A 365 -4.29 1.89 -0.63
C LEU A 365 -3.62 2.65 -1.80
N SER A 366 -2.91 3.74 -1.50
CA SER A 366 -2.08 4.45 -2.49
C SER A 366 -0.91 3.58 -2.96
N TRP A 367 -0.38 3.84 -4.17
CA TRP A 367 0.73 3.06 -4.74
C TRP A 367 0.50 1.52 -4.71
N ASN A 368 -0.70 1.06 -5.06
CA ASN A 368 -1.03 -0.37 -5.19
C ASN A 368 -1.24 -0.83 -6.63
N GLY A 369 -1.08 0.05 -7.62
CA GLY A 369 -1.20 -0.26 -9.04
C GLY A 369 -2.64 -0.50 -9.53
N LEU A 370 -3.65 -0.08 -8.74
CA LEU A 370 -5.07 -0.40 -8.97
C LEU A 370 -5.52 -0.05 -10.39
N GLN A 371 -6.25 -0.98 -11.02
CA GLN A 371 -6.76 -0.88 -12.39
C GLN A 371 -8.30 -0.91 -12.40
N SER A 372 -8.89 -0.60 -13.56
CA SER A 372 -10.35 -0.49 -13.75
C SER A 372 -11.13 -1.73 -13.31
N GLU A 373 -10.53 -2.92 -13.38
CA GLU A 373 -11.14 -4.16 -12.89
C GLU A 373 -11.53 -4.12 -11.40
N CYS A 374 -10.75 -3.42 -10.56
CA CYS A 374 -11.02 -3.26 -9.13
C CYS A 374 -12.14 -2.25 -8.86
N VAL A 375 -12.48 -1.39 -9.82
CA VAL A 375 -13.37 -0.24 -9.59
C VAL A 375 -14.81 -0.67 -9.31
N ARG A 376 -15.25 -1.83 -9.81
CA ARG A 376 -16.53 -2.46 -9.41
C ARG A 376 -16.61 -2.66 -7.89
N TYR A 377 -15.52 -3.12 -7.27
CA TYR A 377 -15.43 -3.38 -5.84
C TYR A 377 -15.18 -2.10 -5.04
N LEU A 378 -14.43 -1.13 -5.58
CA LEU A 378 -14.32 0.20 -4.98
C LEU A 378 -15.69 0.91 -4.92
N CYS A 379 -16.50 0.82 -5.97
CA CYS A 379 -17.86 1.33 -5.95
C CYS A 379 -18.73 0.59 -4.93
N GLN A 380 -18.61 -0.73 -4.82
CA GLN A 380 -19.28 -1.50 -3.77
C GLN A 380 -18.83 -1.05 -2.37
N LEU A 381 -17.52 -0.84 -2.14
CA LEU A 381 -16.98 -0.33 -0.87
C LEU A 381 -17.60 1.04 -0.51
N LEU A 382 -17.63 1.98 -1.47
CA LEU A 382 -18.19 3.31 -1.26
C LEU A 382 -19.71 3.27 -0.99
N LEU A 383 -20.42 2.24 -1.45
CA LEU A 383 -21.86 2.06 -1.22
C LEU A 383 -22.18 1.28 0.06
N GLN A 384 -21.27 0.42 0.55
CA GLN A 384 -21.51 -0.47 1.69
C GLN A 384 -20.77 -0.06 2.98
N SER A 385 -19.68 0.71 2.89
CA SER A 385 -18.87 1.09 4.06
C SER A 385 -19.54 2.14 4.96
N ARG A 386 -19.79 1.75 6.22
CA ARG A 386 -20.50 2.56 7.20
C ARG A 386 -19.62 3.58 7.92
N ASN A 387 -18.34 3.27 8.14
CA ASN A 387 -17.49 4.02 9.07
C ASN A 387 -16.19 4.59 8.47
N ILE A 388 -15.88 4.32 7.19
CA ILE A 388 -14.64 4.80 6.54
C ILE A 388 -14.73 6.32 6.27
N GLU A 389 -14.17 7.13 7.16
CA GLU A 389 -14.05 8.58 7.00
C GLU A 389 -12.96 9.00 6.00
N LYS A 390 -11.88 8.21 5.87
CA LYS A 390 -10.68 8.57 5.09
C LYS A 390 -10.29 7.43 4.16
N LEU A 391 -10.23 7.69 2.85
CA LEU A 391 -9.79 6.72 1.84
C LEU A 391 -8.72 7.35 0.94
N ASN A 392 -7.52 6.77 0.94
CA ASN A 392 -6.41 7.21 0.10
C ASN A 392 -6.12 6.20 -1.02
N LEU A 393 -6.29 6.64 -2.26
CA LEU A 393 -6.10 5.89 -3.51
C LEU A 393 -5.11 6.61 -4.44
N ASN A 394 -4.25 7.49 -3.90
CA ASN A 394 -3.26 8.23 -4.67
C ASN A 394 -2.34 7.30 -5.47
N ARG A 395 -1.86 7.76 -6.64
CA ARG A 395 -0.79 7.08 -7.41
C ARG A 395 -1.13 5.63 -7.77
N ASN A 396 -2.35 5.43 -8.22
CA ASN A 396 -2.82 4.19 -8.86
C ASN A 396 -3.10 4.46 -10.36
N ASN A 397 -3.65 3.48 -11.08
CA ASN A 397 -3.90 3.56 -12.52
C ASN A 397 -5.38 3.84 -12.85
N LEU A 398 -6.10 4.56 -11.99
CA LEU A 398 -7.52 4.87 -12.18
C LEU A 398 -7.73 5.89 -13.32
N THR A 399 -8.59 5.53 -14.28
CA THR A 399 -8.76 6.24 -15.56
C THR A 399 -9.91 7.27 -15.56
N GLU A 400 -10.11 7.92 -16.70
CA GLU A 400 -11.21 8.84 -16.96
C GLU A 400 -12.60 8.18 -16.86
N GLU A 401 -12.71 6.90 -17.22
CA GLU A 401 -13.96 6.12 -17.16
C GLU A 401 -14.24 5.65 -15.73
N ASP A 402 -13.20 5.18 -15.03
CA ASP A 402 -13.26 4.83 -13.60
C ASP A 402 -13.74 6.00 -12.73
N ALA A 403 -13.31 7.22 -13.07
CA ALA A 403 -13.75 8.43 -12.40
C ALA A 403 -15.28 8.64 -12.44
N VAL A 404 -15.97 8.18 -13.50
CA VAL A 404 -17.43 8.25 -13.62
C VAL A 404 -18.11 7.26 -12.70
N HIS A 405 -17.58 6.04 -12.57
CA HIS A 405 -18.09 5.03 -11.66
C HIS A 405 -17.84 5.41 -10.18
N ILE A 406 -16.65 5.90 -9.85
CA ILE A 406 -16.32 6.40 -8.51
C ILE A 406 -17.21 7.59 -8.15
N ALA A 407 -17.44 8.52 -9.09
CA ALA A 407 -18.37 9.64 -8.90
C ALA A 407 -19.81 9.20 -8.64
N SER A 408 -20.33 8.19 -9.35
CA SER A 408 -21.70 7.71 -9.16
C SER A 408 -21.92 7.00 -7.82
N ALA A 409 -20.89 6.32 -7.29
CA ALA A 409 -20.89 5.75 -5.95
C ALA A 409 -20.72 6.84 -4.87
N LEU A 410 -19.78 7.76 -5.05
CA LEU A 410 -19.53 8.88 -4.14
C LEU A 410 -20.76 9.78 -3.94
N ALA A 411 -21.55 10.00 -5.00
CA ALA A 411 -22.79 10.76 -4.94
C ALA A 411 -23.89 10.14 -4.05
N LYS A 412 -23.75 8.86 -3.70
CA LYS A 412 -24.63 8.11 -2.77
C LYS A 412 -24.01 7.88 -1.40
N ASN A 413 -22.71 8.11 -1.24
CA ASN A 413 -22.00 7.91 0.03
C ASN A 413 -22.17 9.12 0.96
N ASN A 414 -22.47 8.84 2.23
CA ASN A 414 -22.67 9.82 3.30
C ASN A 414 -21.69 9.68 4.48
N THR A 415 -20.67 8.83 4.36
CA THR A 415 -19.73 8.46 5.44
C THR A 415 -18.33 9.03 5.22
N LEU A 416 -17.88 9.07 3.96
CA LEU A 416 -16.53 9.47 3.58
C LEU A 416 -16.32 10.99 3.69
N GLN A 417 -15.36 11.39 4.52
CA GLN A 417 -14.98 12.79 4.74
C GLN A 417 -13.75 13.22 3.94
N LYS A 418 -12.84 12.30 3.60
CA LYS A 418 -11.59 12.60 2.88
C LYS A 418 -11.30 11.54 1.84
N LEU A 419 -11.22 11.95 0.57
CA LEU A 419 -10.92 11.10 -0.57
C LEU A 419 -9.68 11.64 -1.27
N TYR A 420 -8.63 10.83 -1.35
CA TYR A 420 -7.39 11.18 -2.04
C TYR A 420 -7.26 10.34 -3.32
N LEU A 421 -7.21 11.00 -4.47
CA LEU A 421 -7.15 10.43 -5.82
C LEU A 421 -6.02 11.06 -6.66
N SER A 422 -5.14 11.83 -6.02
CA SER A 422 -4.02 12.55 -6.61
C SER A 422 -3.08 11.65 -7.40
N ASN A 423 -2.52 12.16 -8.50
CA ASN A 423 -1.61 11.45 -9.41
C ASN A 423 -2.19 10.17 -10.05
N ASN A 424 -3.52 10.05 -10.20
CA ASN A 424 -4.15 9.02 -11.05
C ASN A 424 -4.41 9.57 -12.48
N PRO A 425 -4.44 8.74 -13.54
CA PRO A 425 -4.70 9.13 -14.93
C PRO A 425 -6.17 9.47 -15.25
N LEU A 426 -6.89 10.13 -14.32
CA LEU A 426 -8.30 10.52 -14.41
C LEU A 426 -8.60 11.58 -15.51
N LYS A 427 -7.55 12.28 -15.96
CA LYS A 427 -7.59 13.42 -16.90
C LYS A 427 -8.54 14.54 -16.43
N ALA A 428 -8.78 15.51 -17.32
CA ALA A 428 -9.59 16.69 -17.01
C ALA A 428 -11.10 16.43 -16.91
N GLN A 429 -11.61 15.39 -17.56
CA GLN A 429 -13.03 15.05 -17.50
C GLN A 429 -13.36 14.29 -16.21
N GLY A 430 -12.52 13.33 -15.80
CA GLY A 430 -12.69 12.63 -14.53
C GLY A 430 -12.65 13.60 -13.34
N ALA A 431 -11.75 14.58 -13.36
CA ALA A 431 -11.73 15.66 -12.36
C ALA A 431 -13.04 16.48 -12.33
N LEU A 432 -13.62 16.80 -13.49
CA LEU A 432 -14.90 17.51 -13.58
C LEU A 432 -16.05 16.66 -13.00
N VAL A 433 -16.13 15.38 -13.37
CA VAL A 433 -17.21 14.48 -12.96
C VAL A 433 -17.14 14.16 -11.45
N LEU A 434 -15.94 13.93 -10.89
CA LEU A 434 -15.74 13.77 -9.44
C LEU A 434 -16.14 15.02 -8.65
N VAL A 435 -15.82 16.21 -9.15
CA VAL A 435 -16.26 17.47 -8.54
C VAL A 435 -17.79 17.61 -8.64
N GLN A 436 -18.40 17.24 -9.77
CA GLN A 436 -19.86 17.25 -9.92
C GLN A 436 -20.59 16.27 -8.98
N ALA A 437 -19.97 15.14 -8.60
CA ALA A 437 -20.54 14.21 -7.61
C ALA A 437 -20.63 14.79 -6.18
N MET A 438 -19.93 15.89 -5.87
CA MET A 438 -20.01 16.54 -4.55
C MET A 438 -21.26 17.42 -4.35
N LYS A 439 -22.06 17.62 -5.41
CA LYS A 439 -23.25 18.48 -5.43
C LYS A 439 -24.41 18.05 -4.52
N PRO A 440 -24.78 16.75 -4.37
CA PRO A 440 -25.86 16.33 -3.48
C PRO A 440 -25.56 16.74 -2.04
N ARG A 441 -26.58 17.09 -1.25
CA ARG A 441 -26.37 17.62 0.11
C ARG A 441 -25.79 16.56 1.05
N ASP A 442 -26.14 15.31 0.79
CA ASP A 442 -25.94 14.14 1.64
C ASP A 442 -24.48 13.65 1.64
N VAL A 443 -23.70 14.05 0.63
CA VAL A 443 -22.26 13.76 0.52
C VAL A 443 -21.48 14.60 1.54
N VAL A 444 -21.00 13.97 2.62
CA VAL A 444 -20.30 14.61 3.75
C VAL A 444 -18.85 14.99 3.41
N LEU A 445 -18.33 14.59 2.23
CA LEU A 445 -16.94 14.77 1.80
C LEU A 445 -16.40 16.20 1.97
N ARG A 446 -15.47 16.36 2.91
CA ARG A 446 -14.80 17.62 3.30
C ARG A 446 -13.53 17.90 2.51
N LEU A 447 -12.83 16.86 2.07
CA LEU A 447 -11.61 16.95 1.26
C LEU A 447 -11.68 16.02 0.06
N LEU A 448 -11.55 16.59 -1.14
CA LEU A 448 -11.27 15.87 -2.38
C LEU A 448 -9.87 16.28 -2.86
N ASP A 449 -8.91 15.35 -2.79
CA ASP A 449 -7.53 15.61 -3.19
C ASP A 449 -7.26 15.04 -4.59
N LEU A 450 -7.13 15.94 -5.57
CA LEU A 450 -6.82 15.67 -6.97
C LEU A 450 -5.53 16.41 -7.37
N GLU A 451 -4.54 16.48 -6.46
CA GLU A 451 -3.22 17.00 -6.76
C GLU A 451 -2.58 16.26 -7.96
N ASN A 452 -1.89 17.01 -8.81
CA ASN A 452 -1.37 16.59 -10.12
C ASN A 452 -2.44 16.09 -11.13
N VAL A 453 -3.74 16.22 -10.84
CA VAL A 453 -4.81 16.07 -11.85
C VAL A 453 -5.18 17.45 -12.40
N TRP A 454 -5.15 17.59 -13.72
CA TRP A 454 -5.33 18.87 -14.41
C TRP A 454 -6.74 18.98 -14.98
N ALA A 455 -7.49 20.03 -14.63
CA ALA A 455 -8.86 20.24 -15.08
C ALA A 455 -8.95 21.24 -16.26
N LYS A 456 -10.05 21.21 -17.03
CA LYS A 456 -10.38 22.27 -18.00
C LYS A 456 -10.95 23.51 -17.30
N LYS A 457 -11.01 24.66 -17.99
CA LYS A 457 -11.66 25.89 -17.47
C LYS A 457 -13.11 25.66 -17.01
N ASP A 458 -13.78 24.70 -17.63
CA ASP A 458 -15.19 24.34 -17.43
C ASP A 458 -15.52 23.87 -15.99
N ILE A 459 -14.49 23.57 -15.18
CA ILE A 459 -14.66 23.20 -13.76
C ILE A 459 -14.92 24.42 -12.85
N LEU A 460 -14.55 25.64 -13.26
CA LEU A 460 -14.62 26.84 -12.43
C LEU A 460 -16.04 27.12 -11.88
N PRO A 461 -17.12 27.09 -12.69
CA PRO A 461 -18.47 27.34 -12.17
C PRO A 461 -18.95 26.28 -11.17
N GLU A 462 -18.44 25.04 -11.28
CA GLU A 462 -18.80 23.95 -10.38
C GLU A 462 -18.07 24.08 -9.03
N LEU A 463 -16.79 24.49 -9.05
CA LEU A 463 -16.04 24.83 -7.84
C LEU A 463 -16.66 26.02 -7.10
N GLU A 464 -17.10 27.06 -7.83
CA GLU A 464 -17.81 28.20 -7.27
C GLU A 464 -19.14 27.78 -6.62
N ARG A 465 -19.94 26.94 -7.30
CA ARG A 465 -21.17 26.35 -6.73
C ARG A 465 -20.91 25.56 -5.45
N ILE A 466 -19.90 24.68 -5.43
CA ILE A 466 -19.57 23.86 -4.26
C ILE A 466 -19.09 24.74 -3.10
N LYS A 467 -18.29 25.77 -3.37
CA LYS A 467 -17.85 26.73 -2.35
C LYS A 467 -19.01 27.51 -1.72
N VAL A 468 -20.08 27.78 -2.46
CA VAL A 468 -21.32 28.40 -1.95
C VAL A 468 -22.18 27.39 -1.19
N LEU A 469 -22.34 26.16 -1.70
CA LEU A 469 -23.19 25.14 -1.09
C LEU A 469 -22.59 24.51 0.17
N LYS A 470 -21.27 24.35 0.23
CA LYS A 470 -20.52 23.66 1.28
C LYS A 470 -19.20 24.40 1.58
N PRO A 471 -19.23 25.52 2.33
CA PRO A 471 -18.06 26.40 2.50
C PRO A 471 -16.87 25.78 3.26
N GLY A 472 -17.07 24.65 3.96
CA GLY A 472 -16.01 23.89 4.61
C GLY A 472 -15.30 22.87 3.71
N VAL A 473 -15.67 22.77 2.43
CA VAL A 473 -15.09 21.80 1.49
C VAL A 473 -13.84 22.32 0.82
N VAL A 474 -12.79 21.50 0.84
CA VAL A 474 -11.52 21.74 0.15
C VAL A 474 -11.41 20.79 -1.04
N VAL A 475 -11.32 21.34 -2.25
CA VAL A 475 -10.94 20.59 -3.46
C VAL A 475 -9.53 21.03 -3.86
N ARG A 476 -8.58 20.10 -3.88
CA ARG A 476 -7.22 20.33 -4.40
C ARG A 476 -7.17 19.84 -5.85
N LEU A 477 -6.51 20.59 -6.72
CA LEU A 477 -6.31 20.26 -8.14
C LEU A 477 -4.85 20.54 -8.51
N GLY A 478 -4.27 19.73 -9.40
CA GLY A 478 -2.93 19.96 -9.94
C GLY A 478 -2.81 21.23 -10.78
N GLY A 479 -3.92 21.68 -11.37
CA GLY A 479 -3.99 22.95 -12.09
C GLY A 479 -5.21 23.04 -12.99
N ILE A 480 -5.39 24.20 -13.61
CA ILE A 480 -6.41 24.43 -14.64
C ILE A 480 -5.69 24.68 -15.97
N LEU A 481 -6.06 23.89 -16.98
CA LEU A 481 -5.67 24.01 -18.38
C LEU A 481 -6.30 25.27 -19.00
N SER A 482 -5.84 26.45 -18.55
CA SER A 482 -6.00 27.67 -19.34
C SER A 482 -5.28 27.48 -20.67
N ASN A 483 -5.94 27.88 -21.77
CA ASN A 483 -5.45 27.62 -23.13
C ASN A 483 -4.04 28.20 -23.32
N TYR A 484 -3.02 27.34 -23.26
CA TYR A 484 -1.67 27.66 -23.71
C TYR A 484 -1.73 27.97 -25.21
N LYS A 485 -1.86 29.26 -25.54
CA LYS A 485 -1.45 29.74 -26.85
C LYS A 485 0.04 29.46 -26.96
N LEU A 486 0.38 28.40 -27.70
CA LEU A 486 1.72 28.17 -28.21
C LEU A 486 2.11 29.38 -29.06
N VAL A 487 2.75 30.36 -28.44
CA VAL A 487 3.36 31.49 -29.13
C VAL A 487 4.56 30.93 -29.87
N GLY A 488 4.32 30.47 -31.09
CA GLY A 488 5.36 29.95 -31.97
C GLY A 488 6.47 31.00 -32.16
N PRO A 489 7.70 30.55 -32.46
CA PRO A 489 8.84 31.45 -32.65
C PRO A 489 8.51 32.50 -33.71
N ASN A 490 8.57 33.78 -33.34
CA ASN A 490 8.17 34.89 -34.21
C ASN A 490 9.02 34.90 -35.49
N GLU A 491 8.42 34.46 -36.60
CA GLU A 491 9.08 34.28 -37.90
C GLU A 491 9.77 35.58 -38.37
N ARG A 492 9.12 36.74 -38.19
CA ARG A 492 9.69 38.05 -38.52
C ARG A 492 10.99 38.30 -37.77
N LYS A 493 11.00 38.07 -36.45
CA LYS A 493 12.18 38.23 -35.59
C LYS A 493 13.34 37.33 -36.03
N ILE A 494 13.07 36.11 -36.48
CA ILE A 494 14.07 35.17 -36.99
C ILE A 494 14.62 35.64 -38.35
N LEU A 495 13.76 35.98 -39.31
CA LEU A 495 14.19 36.43 -40.64
C LEU A 495 15.00 37.73 -40.58
N LEU A 496 14.62 38.69 -39.73
CA LEU A 496 15.36 39.95 -39.58
C LEU A 496 16.72 39.74 -38.89
N LYS A 497 16.83 38.80 -37.93
CA LYS A 497 18.12 38.35 -37.39
C LYS A 497 19.00 37.71 -38.46
N ARG A 498 18.45 36.78 -39.26
CA ARG A 498 19.16 36.10 -40.37
C ARG A 498 19.64 37.11 -41.43
N ALA A 499 18.82 38.10 -41.78
CA ALA A 499 19.19 39.15 -42.74
C ALA A 499 20.31 40.07 -42.24
N LYS A 500 20.28 40.49 -40.96
CA LYS A 500 21.36 41.26 -40.32
C LYS A 500 22.67 40.47 -40.29
N HIS A 501 22.60 39.15 -40.08
CA HIS A 501 23.75 38.25 -40.09
C HIS A 501 24.33 38.07 -41.50
N GLU A 502 23.53 37.63 -42.49
CA GLU A 502 23.98 37.38 -43.87
C GLU A 502 24.60 38.64 -44.51
N ALA A 503 24.04 39.83 -44.25
CA ALA A 503 24.58 41.10 -44.75
C ALA A 503 25.99 41.45 -44.23
N MET A 504 26.37 40.91 -43.06
CA MET A 504 27.69 41.11 -42.41
C MET A 504 28.68 39.96 -42.64
N MET A 505 28.25 38.79 -43.11
CA MET A 505 29.12 37.64 -43.46
C MET A 505 30.25 37.89 -44.50
N PRO A 506 30.18 38.86 -45.44
CA PRO A 506 31.24 39.01 -46.45
C PRO A 506 32.63 39.35 -45.88
N LYS A 507 33.59 38.40 -45.99
CA LYS A 507 34.98 38.50 -45.46
C LYS A 507 35.76 39.79 -45.80
N ARG A 508 35.34 40.57 -46.81
CA ARG A 508 35.97 41.85 -47.19
C ARG A 508 35.13 43.01 -46.65
N LYS A 509 35.66 43.83 -45.73
CA LYS A 509 34.95 44.99 -45.14
C LYS A 509 34.27 45.94 -46.15
N LYS A 510 34.85 46.11 -47.35
CA LYS A 510 34.23 46.92 -48.44
C LYS A 510 32.89 46.36 -48.96
N GLN A 511 32.63 45.06 -48.78
CA GLN A 511 31.42 44.33 -49.20
C GLN A 511 30.39 44.11 -48.09
N GLN A 512 30.74 44.35 -46.82
CA GLN A 512 29.77 44.35 -45.73
C GLN A 512 28.85 45.57 -45.88
N ARG A 513 27.55 45.39 -45.61
CA ARG A 513 26.53 46.44 -45.69
C ARG A 513 25.55 46.24 -44.55
N ASP A 514 25.15 47.32 -43.89
CA ASP A 514 24.16 47.20 -42.84
C ASP A 514 22.76 47.01 -43.44
N PHE A 515 22.08 45.94 -43.02
CA PHE A 515 20.69 45.68 -43.39
C PHE A 515 19.75 46.74 -42.80
N GLY A 516 20.07 47.32 -41.63
CA GLY A 516 19.30 48.41 -41.04
C GLY A 516 19.35 49.69 -41.87
N GLN A 517 20.52 50.05 -42.43
CA GLN A 517 20.61 51.18 -43.38
C GLN A 517 19.79 50.93 -44.65
N PHE A 518 19.70 49.69 -45.13
CA PHE A 518 18.83 49.33 -46.25
C PHE A 518 17.36 49.53 -45.88
N VAL A 519 16.90 48.96 -44.77
CA VAL A 519 15.50 49.06 -44.31
C VAL A 519 15.08 50.53 -44.06
N ILE A 520 15.96 51.34 -43.47
CA ILE A 520 15.72 52.79 -43.28
C ILE A 520 15.66 53.55 -44.61
N SER A 521 16.36 53.09 -45.66
CA SER A 521 16.32 53.68 -47.00
C SER A 521 15.07 53.33 -47.82
N LEU A 522 14.18 52.47 -47.29
CA LEU A 522 12.92 52.11 -47.94
C LEU A 522 11.87 53.23 -47.82
N GLN A 523 11.07 53.37 -48.87
CA GLN A 523 9.95 54.32 -48.94
C GLN A 523 8.69 53.67 -48.37
N ASP A 524 7.89 54.41 -47.62
CA ASP A 524 6.70 53.88 -46.92
C ASP A 524 5.53 53.64 -47.90
N SER A 525 5.64 52.58 -48.70
CA SER A 525 4.71 52.24 -49.81
C SER A 525 4.84 50.77 -50.27
N ASP A 526 3.76 50.20 -50.80
CA ASP A 526 3.76 48.88 -51.45
C ASP A 526 4.61 48.89 -52.75
N ILE A 527 5.49 47.90 -52.93
CA ILE A 527 6.23 47.70 -54.20
C ILE A 527 6.22 46.25 -54.68
N PHE A 528 6.19 46.05 -56.00
CA PHE A 528 6.25 44.71 -56.61
C PHE A 528 7.51 43.93 -56.21
N ARG A 529 7.40 42.61 -56.00
CA ARG A 529 8.51 41.72 -55.59
C ARG A 529 9.77 41.85 -56.47
N GLN A 530 9.61 42.02 -57.79
CA GLN A 530 10.73 42.27 -58.71
C GLN A 530 11.50 43.58 -58.41
N ARG A 531 10.78 44.65 -58.04
CA ARG A 531 11.35 45.94 -57.66
C ARG A 531 12.07 45.85 -56.31
N PHE A 532 11.55 45.06 -55.36
CA PHE A 532 12.23 44.76 -54.09
C PHE A 532 13.55 43.97 -54.30
N LYS A 533 13.54 42.87 -55.07
CA LYS A 533 14.79 42.17 -55.48
C LYS A 533 15.80 43.14 -56.14
N SER A 534 15.32 44.10 -56.93
CA SER A 534 16.15 45.10 -57.60
C SER A 534 16.75 46.14 -56.63
N LEU A 535 16.03 46.54 -55.58
CA LEU A 535 16.55 47.45 -54.54
C LEU A 535 17.67 46.79 -53.72
N ILE A 536 17.52 45.52 -53.33
CA ILE A 536 18.56 44.73 -52.63
C ILE A 536 19.85 44.68 -53.47
N ARG A 537 19.71 44.37 -54.77
CA ARG A 537 20.83 44.36 -55.73
C ARG A 537 21.45 45.76 -55.89
N LYS A 538 20.66 46.84 -55.94
CA LYS A 538 21.13 48.24 -56.00
C LYS A 538 21.92 48.65 -54.75
N PHE A 539 21.48 48.22 -53.56
CA PHE A 539 22.17 48.49 -52.29
C PHE A 539 23.45 47.63 -52.11
N ARG A 540 23.65 46.62 -52.97
CA ARG A 540 24.74 45.63 -52.93
C ARG A 540 24.75 44.79 -51.65
N LEU A 541 23.56 44.52 -51.09
CA LEU A 541 23.38 43.53 -50.02
C LEU A 541 23.65 42.12 -50.55
N LYS A 542 24.33 41.30 -49.74
CA LYS A 542 24.56 39.88 -49.99
C LYS A 542 23.66 39.05 -49.07
N LEU A 543 22.44 38.79 -49.55
CA LEU A 543 21.47 37.91 -48.91
C LEU A 543 21.25 36.68 -49.82
N SER A 544 20.98 35.53 -49.22
CA SER A 544 20.57 34.31 -49.93
C SER A 544 19.22 34.51 -50.62
N GLU A 545 19.04 33.95 -51.82
CA GLU A 545 17.79 34.17 -52.57
C GLU A 545 16.57 33.55 -51.88
N THR A 546 16.76 32.46 -51.11
CA THR A 546 15.73 31.89 -50.22
C THR A 546 15.28 32.87 -49.15
N LEU A 547 16.20 33.52 -48.42
CA LEU A 547 15.87 34.54 -47.41
C LEU A 547 15.14 35.74 -48.03
N VAL A 548 15.52 36.16 -49.23
CA VAL A 548 14.83 37.26 -49.93
C VAL A 548 13.39 36.87 -50.27
N GLU A 549 13.11 35.61 -50.60
CA GLU A 549 11.77 35.12 -50.88
C GLU A 549 10.94 34.86 -49.62
N GLU A 550 11.56 34.37 -48.55
CA GLU A 550 10.97 34.29 -47.20
C GLU A 550 10.52 35.69 -46.72
N LEU A 551 11.39 36.71 -46.84
CA LEU A 551 11.06 38.10 -46.48
C LEU A 551 9.90 38.66 -47.33
N MET A 552 9.90 38.42 -48.65
CA MET A 552 8.82 38.87 -49.55
C MET A 552 7.48 38.14 -49.34
N ARG A 553 7.48 37.00 -48.63
CA ARG A 553 6.29 36.25 -48.23
C ARG A 553 5.75 36.73 -46.88
N VAL A 554 6.62 36.96 -45.89
CA VAL A 554 6.24 37.36 -44.52
C VAL A 554 5.85 38.85 -44.41
N PHE A 555 6.32 39.67 -45.36
CA PHE A 555 5.99 41.10 -45.51
C PHE A 555 5.23 41.38 -46.83
N GLU A 556 4.26 40.54 -47.20
CA GLU A 556 3.40 40.79 -48.38
C GLU A 556 2.50 42.03 -48.18
N GLY A 557 2.42 42.87 -49.21
CA GLY A 557 1.68 44.13 -49.21
C GLY A 557 0.20 43.99 -49.59
N LYS A 558 -0.53 45.11 -49.54
CA LYS A 558 -2.01 45.13 -49.70
C LYS A 558 -2.51 44.74 -51.09
N LYS A 559 -1.60 44.59 -52.06
CA LYS A 559 -1.88 44.15 -53.44
C LYS A 559 -1.10 42.87 -53.73
N LYS A 560 -1.71 41.91 -54.44
CA LYS A 560 -1.05 40.65 -54.83
C LYS A 560 0.33 40.91 -55.45
N ASN A 561 1.33 40.14 -55.04
CA ASN A 561 2.72 40.23 -55.54
C ASN A 561 3.43 41.57 -55.20
N THR A 562 3.00 42.27 -54.15
CA THR A 562 3.71 43.41 -53.56
C THR A 562 4.31 43.10 -52.19
N VAL A 563 5.21 43.96 -51.73
CA VAL A 563 5.92 43.89 -50.45
C VAL A 563 5.65 45.18 -49.70
N ASP A 564 5.21 45.08 -48.45
CA ASP A 564 4.97 46.23 -47.57
C ASP A 564 6.30 46.70 -46.97
N GLN A 565 6.85 47.79 -47.51
CA GLN A 565 8.06 48.43 -47.00
C GLN A 565 7.84 49.09 -45.63
N GLN A 566 6.63 49.56 -45.33
CA GLN A 566 6.31 50.23 -44.06
C GLN A 566 6.26 49.21 -42.92
N LEU A 567 5.62 48.06 -43.14
CA LEU A 567 5.57 46.94 -42.18
C LEU A 567 6.94 46.30 -41.93
N LEU A 568 7.76 46.15 -42.99
CA LEU A 568 9.14 45.69 -42.85
C LEU A 568 9.98 46.66 -42.00
N LYS A 569 9.73 47.96 -42.15
CA LYS A 569 10.44 49.04 -41.46
C LYS A 569 9.98 49.22 -40.02
N SER A 570 8.68 49.11 -39.72
CA SER A 570 8.19 49.16 -38.34
C SER A 570 8.69 47.95 -37.53
N CYS A 571 8.50 46.72 -38.02
CA CYS A 571 8.97 45.52 -37.32
C CYS A 571 10.50 45.44 -37.19
N TYR A 572 11.27 46.12 -38.05
CA TYR A 572 12.71 46.23 -37.85
C TYR A 572 13.10 47.25 -36.78
N LEU A 573 12.39 48.39 -36.68
CA LEU A 573 12.64 49.41 -35.66
C LEU A 573 12.14 48.97 -34.27
N GLU A 574 11.06 48.19 -34.20
CA GLU A 574 10.59 47.50 -32.99
C GLU A 574 11.65 46.52 -32.43
N GLU A 575 12.36 45.80 -33.31
CA GLU A 575 13.40 44.83 -32.94
C GLU A 575 14.81 45.44 -32.76
N TYR A 576 15.09 46.57 -33.39
CA TYR A 576 16.41 47.23 -33.38
C TYR A 576 16.30 48.77 -33.28
N PRO A 577 15.81 49.32 -32.15
CA PRO A 577 15.62 50.77 -31.97
C PRO A 577 16.92 51.58 -32.03
N GLU A 578 18.08 50.95 -31.77
CA GLU A 578 19.42 51.57 -31.89
C GLU A 578 19.87 51.87 -33.33
N THR A 579 19.05 51.54 -34.35
CA THR A 579 19.42 51.72 -35.76
C THR A 579 19.33 53.20 -36.17
N ILE A 580 20.33 53.99 -35.76
CA ILE A 580 20.36 55.45 -35.99
C ILE A 580 20.34 55.79 -37.49
N LEU A 581 19.54 56.80 -37.83
CA LEU A 581 19.53 57.51 -39.11
C LEU A 581 20.88 58.21 -39.38
N SER A 582 21.90 57.45 -39.77
CA SER A 582 23.21 57.97 -40.15
C SER A 582 23.12 58.70 -41.50
N MET A 583 22.61 59.93 -41.49
CA MET A 583 22.46 60.74 -42.70
C MET A 583 23.78 60.87 -43.46
N LEU A 584 23.65 60.93 -44.79
CA LEU A 584 24.69 61.07 -45.79
C LEU A 584 25.93 61.83 -45.30
N LYS A 585 27.04 61.13 -45.05
CA LYS A 585 28.37 61.76 -44.93
C LYS A 585 28.73 62.39 -46.27
N LYS A 586 28.38 63.68 -46.45
CA LYS A 586 28.82 64.52 -47.56
C LYS A 586 30.35 64.62 -47.56
N LYS A 587 30.99 63.72 -48.29
CA LYS A 587 32.36 63.82 -48.81
C LYS A 587 32.35 63.21 -50.21
N GLY A 588 32.69 63.92 -51.27
CA GLY A 588 33.03 65.35 -51.40
C GLY A 588 33.63 65.54 -52.80
N ILE A 589 33.34 66.65 -53.48
CA ILE A 589 33.86 66.87 -54.83
C ILE A 589 35.33 67.31 -54.74
N LYS A 590 36.23 66.42 -55.16
CA LYS A 590 37.49 66.70 -55.86
C LYS A 590 38.00 65.39 -56.47
#